data_AF-A0A0G1QSE7-F1
#
_entry.id   AF-A0A0G1QSE7-F1
#
_cell.length_a   1.000
_cell.length_b   1.000
_cell.length_c   1.000
_cell.angle_alpha   90.00
_cell.angle_beta   90.00
_cell.angle_gamma   90.00
#
_symmetry.space_group_name_H-M   'P 1'
#
loop_
_entity.id
_entity.type
_entity.pdbx_description
1 polymer ?
#
loop_
_entity_poly.entity_id
_entity_poly.type
_entity_poly.pdbx_seq_one_letter_code
_entity_poly.pdbx_strand_id
1 'polypeptide(L)'
;MTMYPIKKITETETIEEAIKQAGGILPVFEVFYLESIKYAADRANVAFKRFKDALPQRDNNPSLIVASAQEALTHTGTLSKFFWPVRDNGISFQRGRKLCKVFGLTEASPLKSRDLRNTLEHFDEKLDIYLKKYPTGAIFPDPQIGSVDITTTPIIHVFRMVDTNKLSFVLFDKTYEFGPLVNLIEEILVQTEEMIKEGGRFKSNNPSV
;
A
#
# COMPACT_ATOMS: atom_id res chain seq x y z
N MET A 1 -53.68 -17.10 -15.79
CA MET A 1 -52.43 -17.01 -16.57
C MET A 1 -51.54 -15.97 -15.90
N THR A 2 -50.71 -16.41 -14.97
CA THR A 2 -49.87 -15.56 -14.12
C THR A 2 -48.67 -15.12 -14.94
N MET A 3 -48.69 -13.88 -15.43
CA MET A 3 -47.56 -13.26 -16.11
C MET A 3 -46.44 -13.07 -15.08
N TYR A 4 -45.38 -13.86 -15.17
CA TYR A 4 -44.13 -13.58 -14.45
C TYR A 4 -43.54 -12.27 -15.00
N PRO A 5 -43.14 -11.31 -14.16
CA PRO A 5 -42.50 -10.10 -14.64
C PRO A 5 -41.14 -10.48 -15.23
N ILE A 6 -40.96 -10.24 -16.53
CA ILE A 6 -39.65 -10.28 -17.17
C ILE A 6 -38.88 -9.09 -16.59
N LYS A 7 -37.98 -9.36 -15.65
CA LYS A 7 -37.07 -8.36 -15.09
C LYS A 7 -36.27 -7.81 -16.27
N LYS A 8 -36.43 -6.52 -16.57
CA LYS A 8 -35.62 -5.82 -17.58
C LYS A 8 -34.19 -5.83 -17.06
N ILE A 9 -33.38 -6.79 -17.51
CA ILE A 9 -31.95 -6.81 -17.22
C ILE A 9 -31.38 -5.52 -17.83
N THR A 10 -30.85 -4.64 -16.99
CA THR A 10 -30.25 -3.38 -17.45
C THR A 10 -28.82 -3.65 -17.95
N GLU A 11 -28.30 -2.83 -18.86
CA GLU A 11 -26.91 -2.94 -19.36
C GLU A 11 -25.86 -2.94 -18.23
N THR A 12 -26.21 -2.37 -17.07
CA THR A 12 -25.34 -2.38 -15.88
C THR A 12 -25.26 -3.77 -15.23
N GLU A 13 -26.37 -4.51 -15.17
CA GLU A 13 -26.37 -5.89 -14.64
C GLU A 13 -25.54 -6.82 -15.56
N THR A 14 -25.57 -6.60 -16.90
CA THR A 14 -24.78 -7.40 -17.84
C THR A 14 -23.26 -7.12 -17.75
N ILE A 15 -22.85 -5.86 -17.53
CA ILE A 15 -21.43 -5.51 -17.35
C ILE A 15 -20.88 -6.11 -16.04
N GLU A 16 -21.65 -6.05 -14.95
CA GLU A 16 -21.23 -6.61 -13.66
C GLU A 16 -21.01 -8.13 -13.74
N GLU A 17 -21.91 -8.83 -14.43
CA GLU A 17 -21.78 -10.26 -14.71
C GLU A 17 -20.55 -10.57 -15.56
N ALA A 18 -20.31 -9.79 -16.62
CA ALA A 18 -19.13 -9.93 -17.47
C ALA A 18 -17.82 -9.72 -16.68
N ILE A 19 -17.79 -8.74 -15.77
CA ILE A 19 -16.65 -8.51 -14.87
C ILE A 19 -16.41 -9.72 -13.97
N LYS A 20 -17.48 -10.29 -13.38
CA LYS A 20 -17.38 -11.48 -12.52
C LYS A 20 -16.84 -12.68 -13.32
N GLN A 21 -17.35 -12.91 -14.53
CA GLN A 21 -16.88 -13.98 -15.41
C GLN A 21 -15.40 -13.80 -15.82
N ALA A 22 -14.93 -12.57 -15.97
CA ALA A 22 -13.53 -12.25 -16.28
C ALA A 22 -12.59 -12.24 -15.05
N GLY A 23 -13.08 -12.65 -13.87
CA GLY A 23 -12.30 -12.69 -12.64
C GLY A 23 -12.04 -11.30 -12.05
N GLY A 24 -13.02 -10.40 -12.13
CA GLY A 24 -13.01 -9.08 -11.49
C GLY A 24 -12.44 -7.94 -12.32
N ILE A 25 -11.79 -8.21 -13.46
CA ILE A 25 -11.29 -7.20 -14.40
C ILE A 25 -11.54 -7.67 -15.83
N LEU A 26 -12.30 -6.90 -16.61
CA LEU A 26 -12.44 -7.16 -18.04
C LEU A 26 -11.13 -6.86 -18.79
N PRO A 27 -10.77 -7.66 -19.81
CA PRO A 27 -9.63 -7.43 -20.70
C PRO A 27 -9.45 -5.97 -21.18
N VAL A 28 -10.54 -5.34 -21.58
CA VAL A 28 -10.60 -3.94 -22.06
C VAL A 28 -10.26 -2.93 -20.96
N PHE A 29 -10.41 -3.30 -19.69
CA PHE A 29 -10.13 -2.43 -18.55
C PHE A 29 -8.75 -2.64 -17.91
N GLU A 30 -7.95 -3.60 -18.37
CA GLU A 30 -6.65 -3.93 -17.77
C GLU A 30 -5.70 -2.72 -17.73
N VAL A 31 -5.67 -1.92 -18.81
CA VAL A 31 -4.82 -0.72 -18.90
C VAL A 31 -5.12 0.31 -17.80
N PHE A 32 -6.38 0.47 -17.38
CA PHE A 32 -6.74 1.40 -16.31
C PHE A 32 -6.17 0.95 -14.96
N TYR A 33 -6.16 -0.36 -14.72
CA TYR A 33 -5.52 -0.93 -13.53
C TYR A 33 -4.01 -0.80 -13.59
N LEU A 34 -3.39 -1.05 -14.76
CA LEU A 34 -1.94 -0.88 -14.94
C LEU A 34 -1.51 0.57 -14.71
N GLU A 35 -2.17 1.55 -15.34
CA GLU A 35 -1.82 2.97 -15.14
C GLU A 35 -2.03 3.41 -13.69
N SER A 36 -3.08 2.92 -13.02
CA SER A 36 -3.33 3.23 -11.61
C SER A 36 -2.29 2.62 -10.67
N ILE A 37 -1.88 1.36 -10.94
CA ILE A 37 -0.83 0.66 -10.20
C ILE A 37 0.52 1.34 -10.42
N LYS A 38 0.86 1.66 -11.68
CA LYS A 38 2.07 2.40 -12.04
C LYS A 38 2.13 3.72 -11.29
N TYR A 39 1.06 4.50 -11.30
CA TYR A 39 1.02 5.78 -10.61
C TYR A 39 1.31 5.62 -9.11
N ALA A 40 0.62 4.69 -8.43
CA ALA A 40 0.85 4.46 -7.00
C ALA A 40 2.27 3.95 -6.70
N ALA A 41 2.79 3.02 -7.51
CA ALA A 41 4.13 2.47 -7.37
C ALA A 41 5.21 3.53 -7.63
N ASP A 42 5.06 4.33 -8.68
CA ASP A 42 5.98 5.41 -9.03
C ASP A 42 6.03 6.49 -7.95
N ARG A 43 4.88 6.94 -7.43
CA ARG A 43 4.85 7.90 -6.32
C ARG A 43 5.55 7.36 -5.07
N ALA A 44 5.34 6.09 -4.74
CA ALA A 44 6.05 5.44 -3.63
C ALA A 44 7.57 5.37 -3.91
N ASN A 45 7.98 4.98 -5.11
CA ASN A 45 9.39 4.88 -5.51
C ASN A 45 10.09 6.25 -5.45
N VAL A 46 9.46 7.31 -5.98
CA VAL A 46 9.99 8.69 -5.92
C VAL A 46 10.13 9.18 -4.47
N ALA A 47 9.19 8.84 -3.59
CA ALA A 47 9.30 9.17 -2.17
C ALA A 47 10.42 8.37 -1.47
N PHE A 48 10.60 7.09 -1.78
CA PHE A 48 11.74 6.31 -1.26
C PHE A 48 13.09 6.81 -1.78
N LYS A 49 13.17 7.29 -3.03
CA LYS A 49 14.37 7.96 -3.56
C LYS A 49 14.68 9.22 -2.78
N ARG A 50 13.70 10.11 -2.56
CA ARG A 50 13.85 11.30 -1.71
C ARG A 50 14.30 10.95 -0.28
N PHE A 51 13.75 9.89 0.30
CA PHE A 51 14.19 9.39 1.59
C PHE A 51 15.69 9.01 1.56
N LYS A 52 16.12 8.21 0.59
CA LYS A 52 17.53 7.79 0.43
C LYS A 52 18.46 8.99 0.19
N ASP A 53 18.06 9.92 -0.66
CA ASP A 53 18.84 11.12 -1.01
C ASP A 53 18.98 12.11 0.17
N ALA A 54 18.10 12.00 1.17
CA ALA A 54 18.17 12.81 2.38
C ALA A 54 19.13 12.24 3.44
N LEU A 55 19.44 10.94 3.42
CA LEU A 55 20.33 10.27 4.40
C LEU A 55 21.81 10.70 4.40
N PRO A 56 22.45 11.03 3.25
CA PRO A 56 23.85 11.44 3.24
C PRO A 56 24.06 12.95 3.51
N GLN A 57 22.99 13.71 3.75
CA GLN A 57 23.09 15.16 3.92
C GLN A 57 23.64 15.52 5.29
N ARG A 58 24.54 16.51 5.34
CA ARG A 58 25.31 16.89 6.55
C ARG A 58 24.44 17.17 7.78
N ASP A 59 23.21 17.66 7.57
CA ASP A 59 22.30 18.07 8.63
C ASP A 59 21.11 17.11 8.83
N ASN A 60 21.06 15.97 8.11
CA ASN A 60 20.04 14.91 8.22
C ASN A 60 18.68 15.38 8.73
N ASN A 61 18.00 16.23 7.96
CA ASN A 61 16.77 16.89 8.38
C ASN A 61 15.69 15.84 8.75
N PRO A 62 15.37 15.65 10.04
CA PRO A 62 14.44 14.60 10.47
C PRO A 62 13.05 14.77 9.87
N SER A 63 12.59 16.02 9.74
CA SER A 63 11.30 16.32 9.12
C SER A 63 11.25 15.86 7.67
N LEU A 64 12.30 16.10 6.87
CA LEU A 64 12.35 15.66 5.47
C LEU A 64 12.42 14.13 5.35
N ILE A 65 13.28 13.50 6.15
CA ILE A 65 13.51 12.04 6.13
C ILE A 65 12.22 11.31 6.52
N VAL A 66 11.63 11.68 7.65
CA VAL A 66 10.39 11.07 8.14
C VAL A 66 9.22 11.35 7.20
N ALA A 67 9.08 12.58 6.69
CA ALA A 67 8.02 12.90 5.73
C ALA A 67 8.14 12.08 4.44
N SER A 68 9.36 11.94 3.90
CA SER A 68 9.61 11.15 2.68
C SER A 68 9.29 9.66 2.91
N ALA A 69 9.68 9.10 4.05
CA ALA A 69 9.32 7.73 4.41
C ALA A 69 7.79 7.57 4.57
N GLN A 70 7.14 8.47 5.29
CA GLN A 70 5.69 8.41 5.50
C GLN A 70 4.90 8.56 4.17
N GLU A 71 5.34 9.43 3.28
CA GLU A 71 4.75 9.61 1.94
C GLU A 71 4.88 8.31 1.12
N ALA A 72 6.08 7.71 1.13
CA ALA A 72 6.32 6.44 0.43
C ALA A 72 5.40 5.32 0.96
N LEU A 73 5.26 5.21 2.28
CA LEU A 73 4.41 4.21 2.92
C LEU A 73 2.92 4.46 2.68
N THR A 74 2.50 5.71 2.55
CA THR A 74 1.11 6.08 2.20
C THR A 74 0.76 5.61 0.79
N HIS A 75 1.63 5.85 -0.19
CA HIS A 75 1.45 5.35 -1.56
C HIS A 75 1.55 3.83 -1.64
N THR A 76 2.42 3.21 -0.83
CA THR A 76 2.49 1.76 -0.69
C THR A 76 1.17 1.18 -0.13
N GLY A 77 0.57 1.83 0.85
CA GLY A 77 -0.75 1.48 1.38
C GLY A 77 -1.86 1.61 0.33
N THR A 78 -1.78 2.61 -0.55
CA THR A 78 -2.69 2.77 -1.70
C THR A 78 -2.53 1.64 -2.70
N LEU A 79 -1.28 1.33 -3.06
CA LEU A 79 -0.93 0.22 -3.96
C LEU A 79 -1.45 -1.13 -3.43
N SER A 80 -1.29 -1.38 -2.13
CA SER A 80 -1.79 -2.57 -1.44
C SER A 80 -3.30 -2.80 -1.63
N LYS A 81 -4.13 -1.75 -1.72
CA LYS A 81 -5.59 -1.89 -1.88
C LYS A 81 -6.03 -2.49 -3.21
N PHE A 82 -5.20 -2.38 -4.26
CA PHE A 82 -5.49 -3.02 -5.54
C PHE A 82 -5.46 -4.54 -5.39
N PHE A 83 -4.41 -5.04 -4.73
CA PHE A 83 -4.10 -6.46 -4.51
C PHE A 83 -4.91 -7.08 -3.37
N TRP A 84 -5.04 -6.38 -2.24
CA TRP A 84 -5.76 -6.81 -1.04
C TRP A 84 -6.83 -5.80 -0.63
N PRO A 85 -8.01 -5.81 -1.27
CA PRO A 85 -9.12 -4.93 -0.91
C PRO A 85 -9.53 -5.06 0.56
N VAL A 86 -10.03 -3.95 1.11
CA VAL A 86 -10.50 -3.88 2.51
C VAL A 86 -11.89 -4.49 2.68
N ARG A 87 -12.80 -4.15 1.77
CA ARG A 87 -14.18 -4.61 1.76
C ARG A 87 -14.38 -5.63 0.66
N ASP A 88 -14.99 -6.74 1.02
CA ASP A 88 -15.40 -7.75 0.06
C ASP A 88 -16.79 -7.40 -0.48
N ASN A 89 -16.87 -7.09 -1.76
CA ASN A 89 -18.12 -6.96 -2.51
C ASN A 89 -18.15 -7.96 -3.69
N GLY A 90 -17.39 -9.05 -3.60
CA GLY A 90 -17.20 -10.04 -4.66
C GLY A 90 -16.23 -9.57 -5.75
N ILE A 91 -16.53 -8.44 -6.41
CA ILE A 91 -15.74 -7.93 -7.55
C ILE A 91 -14.36 -7.47 -7.09
N SER A 92 -14.28 -6.72 -5.99
CA SER A 92 -13.02 -6.23 -5.44
C SER A 92 -12.07 -7.38 -5.10
N PHE A 93 -12.60 -8.46 -4.52
CA PHE A 93 -11.83 -9.63 -4.11
C PHE A 93 -11.32 -10.41 -5.32
N GLN A 94 -12.16 -10.62 -6.33
CA GLN A 94 -11.75 -11.27 -7.58
C GLN A 94 -10.65 -10.46 -8.28
N ARG A 95 -10.82 -9.13 -8.38
CA ARG A 95 -9.80 -8.20 -8.89
C ARG A 95 -8.49 -8.37 -8.14
N GLY A 96 -8.52 -8.34 -6.81
CA GLY A 96 -7.34 -8.52 -5.97
C GLY A 96 -6.59 -9.81 -6.27
N ARG A 97 -7.30 -10.96 -6.29
CA ARG A 97 -6.70 -12.26 -6.63
C ARG A 97 -6.11 -12.29 -8.03
N LYS A 98 -6.80 -11.71 -9.02
CA LYS A 98 -6.31 -11.62 -10.39
C LYS A 98 -5.00 -10.83 -10.46
N LEU A 99 -4.95 -9.67 -9.82
CA LEU A 99 -3.75 -8.83 -9.77
C LEU A 99 -2.61 -9.50 -9.00
N CYS A 100 -2.87 -10.14 -7.85
CA CYS A 100 -1.84 -10.90 -7.15
C CYS A 100 -1.22 -11.99 -8.04
N LYS A 101 -2.03 -12.71 -8.81
CA LYS A 101 -1.52 -13.71 -9.77
C LYS A 101 -0.67 -13.09 -10.86
N VAL A 102 -1.11 -11.97 -11.44
CA VAL A 102 -0.40 -11.25 -12.51
C VAL A 102 0.98 -10.79 -12.04
N PHE A 103 1.07 -10.23 -10.82
CA PHE A 103 2.31 -9.69 -10.25
C PHE A 103 3.09 -10.71 -9.40
N GLY A 104 2.66 -11.97 -9.35
CA GLY A 104 3.34 -13.01 -8.56
C GLY A 104 3.33 -12.78 -7.03
N LEU A 105 2.38 -12.00 -6.52
CA LEU A 105 2.30 -11.66 -5.10
C LEU A 105 1.58 -12.75 -4.31
N THR A 106 2.16 -13.10 -3.16
CA THR A 106 1.61 -14.10 -2.24
C THR A 106 1.13 -13.47 -0.93
N GLU A 107 0.46 -14.27 -0.10
CA GLU A 107 0.02 -13.85 1.23
C GLU A 107 1.18 -13.48 2.18
N ALA A 108 2.42 -13.83 1.83
CA ALA A 108 3.64 -13.47 2.56
C ALA A 108 4.25 -12.14 2.09
N SER A 109 3.66 -11.47 1.08
CA SER A 109 4.17 -10.21 0.56
C SER A 109 4.17 -9.12 1.66
N PRO A 110 5.26 -8.34 1.83
CA PRO A 110 5.29 -7.23 2.77
C PRO A 110 4.25 -6.15 2.43
N LEU A 111 3.84 -6.04 1.15
CA LEU A 111 2.81 -5.11 0.68
C LEU A 111 1.42 -5.42 1.24
N LYS A 112 1.17 -6.64 1.74
CA LYS A 112 -0.12 -7.03 2.31
C LYS A 112 -0.40 -6.39 3.67
N SER A 113 0.62 -5.90 4.37
CA SER A 113 0.49 -5.42 5.75
C SER A 113 -0.62 -4.37 5.91
N ARG A 114 -1.72 -4.76 6.56
CA ARG A 114 -2.89 -3.89 6.79
C ARG A 114 -2.69 -2.92 7.94
N ASP A 115 -1.85 -3.26 8.92
CA ASP A 115 -1.71 -2.47 10.13
C ASP A 115 -1.11 -1.09 9.80
N LEU A 116 0.00 -1.05 9.06
CA LEU A 116 0.62 0.20 8.61
C LEU A 116 -0.35 1.09 7.84
N ARG A 117 -1.02 0.51 6.83
CA ARG A 117 -2.01 1.21 6.00
C ARG A 117 -3.12 1.81 6.86
N ASN A 118 -3.72 1.01 7.73
CA ASN A 118 -4.80 1.46 8.61
C ASN A 118 -4.29 2.53 9.60
N THR A 119 -3.03 2.47 10.01
CA THR A 119 -2.43 3.50 10.88
C THR A 119 -2.26 4.84 10.18
N LEU A 120 -1.84 4.83 8.91
CA LEU A 120 -1.68 6.07 8.14
C LEU A 120 -3.03 6.67 7.71
N GLU A 121 -4.02 5.83 7.37
CA GLU A 121 -5.34 6.30 6.93
C GLU A 121 -6.21 6.87 8.04
N HIS A 122 -6.16 6.26 9.23
CA HIS A 122 -6.91 6.69 10.41
C HIS A 122 -5.99 7.39 11.40
N PHE A 123 -5.09 8.23 10.88
CA PHE A 123 -4.03 8.85 11.68
C PHE A 123 -4.59 9.69 12.84
N ASP A 124 -5.60 10.50 12.55
CA ASP A 124 -6.29 11.38 13.51
C ASP A 124 -6.97 10.58 14.63
N GLU A 125 -7.74 9.55 14.29
CA GLU A 125 -8.38 8.67 15.27
C GLU A 125 -7.35 7.93 16.13
N LYS A 126 -6.24 7.48 15.54
CA LYS A 126 -5.17 6.80 16.27
C LYS A 126 -4.34 7.74 17.14
N LEU A 127 -4.20 9.01 16.74
CA LEU A 127 -3.58 10.04 17.57
C LEU A 127 -4.37 10.24 18.87
N ASP A 128 -5.69 10.34 18.80
CA ASP A 128 -6.54 10.46 19.99
C ASP A 128 -6.37 9.27 20.94
N ILE A 129 -6.31 8.05 20.40
CA ILE A 129 -6.09 6.82 21.18
C ILE A 129 -4.68 6.83 21.81
N TYR A 130 -3.67 7.21 21.03
CA TYR A 130 -2.28 7.25 21.48
C TYR A 130 -2.09 8.23 22.64
N LEU A 131 -2.61 9.46 22.52
CA LEU A 131 -2.48 10.48 23.56
C LEU A 131 -3.24 10.11 24.85
N LYS A 132 -4.35 9.37 24.74
CA LYS A 132 -5.07 8.86 25.92
C LYS A 132 -4.30 7.79 26.70
N LYS A 133 -3.36 7.08 26.06
CA LYS A 133 -2.62 5.96 26.67
C LYS A 133 -1.54 6.43 27.65
N TYR A 134 -0.99 7.63 27.44
CA TYR A 134 0.21 8.08 28.15
C TYR A 134 -0.03 9.41 28.87
N PRO A 135 -0.52 9.38 30.13
CA PRO A 135 -0.67 10.60 30.94
C PRO A 135 0.66 11.14 31.46
N THR A 136 1.73 10.35 31.41
CA THR A 136 3.07 10.66 31.94
C THR A 136 4.15 10.04 31.05
N GLY A 137 5.34 10.64 30.97
CA GLY A 137 6.46 10.17 30.16
C GLY A 137 6.92 11.22 29.14
N ALA A 138 7.98 10.93 28.39
CA ALA A 138 8.48 11.81 27.34
C ALA A 138 7.83 11.45 26.00
N ILE A 139 7.12 12.42 25.41
CA ILE A 139 6.60 12.36 24.04
C ILE A 139 7.22 13.52 23.26
N PHE A 140 7.92 13.21 22.17
CA PHE A 140 8.45 14.22 21.26
C PHE A 140 7.45 14.42 20.10
N PRO A 141 6.86 15.61 19.93
CA PRO A 141 5.86 15.85 18.89
C PRO A 141 6.49 15.98 17.49
N ASP A 142 7.76 16.37 17.43
CA ASP A 142 8.48 16.57 16.18
C ASP A 142 8.97 15.24 15.58
N PRO A 143 9.10 15.13 14.24
CA PRO A 143 9.70 13.98 13.59
C PRO A 143 11.11 13.67 14.11
N GLN A 144 11.37 12.42 14.47
CA GLN A 144 12.67 11.99 15.00
C GLN A 144 13.41 11.03 14.05
N ILE A 145 14.73 11.00 14.15
CA ILE A 145 15.56 9.90 13.63
C ILE A 145 16.19 9.23 14.84
N GLY A 146 16.10 7.91 14.93
CA GLY A 146 16.63 7.16 16.08
C GLY A 146 16.48 5.66 15.93
N SER A 147 17.13 4.91 16.84
CA SER A 147 16.99 3.45 16.87
C SER A 147 15.60 3.05 17.34
N VAL A 148 14.98 2.07 16.66
CA VAL A 148 13.72 1.46 17.13
C VAL A 148 13.82 0.88 18.53
N ASP A 149 15.02 0.57 19.02
CA ASP A 149 15.24 -0.02 20.35
C ASP A 149 14.76 0.93 21.46
N ILE A 150 14.67 2.24 21.19
CA ILE A 150 14.13 3.24 22.12
C ILE A 150 12.67 2.96 22.51
N THR A 151 11.90 2.26 21.66
CA THR A 151 10.50 1.87 21.93
C THR A 151 10.36 0.89 23.10
N THR A 152 11.47 0.27 23.54
CA THR A 152 11.49 -0.62 24.71
C THR A 152 11.71 0.14 26.02
N THR A 153 12.03 1.44 25.96
CA THR A 153 12.26 2.26 27.15
C THR A 153 10.93 2.68 27.79
N PRO A 154 10.62 2.28 29.04
CA PRO A 154 9.28 2.46 29.62
C PRO A 154 8.78 3.90 29.72
N ILE A 155 9.69 4.87 29.82
CA ILE A 155 9.36 6.29 30.02
C ILE A 155 9.37 7.10 28.72
N ILE A 156 9.73 6.48 27.59
CA ILE A 156 9.77 7.14 26.28
C ILE A 156 8.65 6.58 25.42
N HIS A 157 7.85 7.47 24.84
CA HIS A 157 6.76 7.10 23.93
C HIS A 157 7.00 7.80 22.59
N VAL A 158 7.19 6.99 21.55
CA VAL A 158 7.56 7.41 20.21
C VAL A 158 6.29 7.75 19.42
N PHE A 159 6.09 9.04 19.20
CA PHE A 159 5.00 9.51 18.35
C PHE A 159 5.30 9.22 16.87
N ARG A 160 6.45 9.67 16.36
CA ARG A 160 6.84 9.52 14.96
C ARG A 160 8.36 9.54 14.79
N MET A 161 8.93 8.46 14.26
CA MET A 161 10.37 8.32 14.09
C MET A 161 10.73 7.41 12.91
N VAL A 162 11.91 7.60 12.33
CA VAL A 162 12.52 6.62 11.42
C VAL A 162 13.84 6.11 11.98
N ASP A 163 14.01 4.79 11.94
CA ASP A 163 15.30 4.13 12.06
C ASP A 163 15.86 3.90 10.66
N THR A 164 16.91 4.65 10.33
CA THR A 164 17.52 4.63 9.00
C THR A 164 18.41 3.41 8.77
N ASN A 165 18.86 2.74 9.84
CA ASN A 165 19.70 1.54 9.74
C ASN A 165 18.84 0.30 9.50
N LYS A 166 17.73 0.17 10.25
CA LYS A 166 16.78 -0.95 10.12
C LYS A 166 15.71 -0.71 9.06
N LEU A 167 15.69 0.47 8.42
CA LEU A 167 14.63 0.88 7.49
C LEU A 167 13.24 0.64 8.08
N SER A 168 13.03 1.21 9.26
CA SER A 168 11.81 1.05 10.05
C SER A 168 11.16 2.38 10.35
N PHE A 169 9.85 2.44 10.18
CA PHE A 169 9.02 3.60 10.53
C PHE A 169 8.32 3.30 11.85
N VAL A 170 8.53 4.13 12.86
CA VAL A 170 7.83 4.02 14.14
C VAL A 170 6.75 5.08 14.19
N LEU A 171 5.52 4.64 14.42
CA LEU A 171 4.38 5.53 14.57
C LEU A 171 3.46 5.03 15.67
N PHE A 172 3.18 5.89 16.66
CA PHE A 172 2.41 5.54 17.85
C PHE A 172 2.97 4.31 18.58
N ASP A 173 4.28 4.30 18.84
CA ASP A 173 5.09 3.17 19.37
C ASP A 173 5.11 1.89 18.55
N LYS A 174 4.38 1.83 17.43
CA LYS A 174 4.39 0.66 16.56
C LYS A 174 5.49 0.79 15.52
N THR A 175 6.29 -0.26 15.40
CA THR A 175 7.36 -0.36 14.42
C THR A 175 6.87 -1.06 13.16
N TYR A 176 7.17 -0.46 12.00
CA TYR A 176 6.87 -1.01 10.69
C TYR A 176 8.15 -1.06 9.86
N GLU A 177 8.65 -2.26 9.59
CA GLU A 177 9.77 -2.46 8.67
C GLU A 177 9.32 -2.18 7.24
N PHE A 178 10.08 -1.35 6.52
CA PHE A 178 9.79 -1.00 5.13
C PHE A 178 10.92 -1.33 4.16
N GLY A 179 12.08 -1.79 4.64
CA GLY A 179 13.18 -2.24 3.78
C GLY A 179 12.74 -3.18 2.65
N PRO A 180 11.97 -4.26 2.94
CA PRO A 180 11.46 -5.17 1.92
C PRO A 180 10.52 -4.55 0.89
N LEU A 181 9.86 -3.42 1.21
CA LEU A 181 8.93 -2.74 0.31
C LEU A 181 9.66 -2.00 -0.80
N VAL A 182 10.87 -1.52 -0.54
CA VAL A 182 11.64 -0.68 -1.49
C VAL A 182 11.87 -1.41 -2.81
N ASN A 183 12.42 -2.62 -2.76
CA ASN A 183 12.69 -3.41 -3.96
C ASN A 183 11.40 -3.94 -4.60
N LEU A 184 10.43 -4.38 -3.78
CA LEU A 184 9.16 -4.90 -4.27
C LEU A 184 8.39 -3.86 -5.11
N ILE A 185 8.42 -2.59 -4.70
CA ILE A 185 7.74 -1.50 -5.43
C ILE A 185 8.43 -1.23 -6.76
N GLU A 186 9.76 -1.28 -6.80
CA GLU A 186 10.53 -1.15 -8.03
C GLU A 186 10.22 -2.30 -9.01
N GLU A 187 10.15 -3.54 -8.52
CA GLU A 187 9.75 -4.71 -9.31
C GLU A 187 8.33 -4.57 -9.89
N ILE A 188 7.36 -4.14 -9.07
CA ILE A 188 5.99 -3.88 -9.52
C ILE A 188 5.96 -2.78 -10.58
N LEU A 189 6.74 -1.71 -10.39
CA LEU A 189 6.81 -0.59 -11.33
C LEU A 189 7.34 -1.05 -12.69
N VAL A 190 8.47 -1.77 -12.71
CA VAL A 190 9.07 -2.31 -13.94
C VAL A 190 8.09 -3.25 -14.66
N GLN A 191 7.50 -4.22 -13.95
CA GLN A 191 6.51 -5.13 -14.55
C GLN A 191 5.33 -4.38 -15.16
N THR A 192 4.85 -3.32 -14.49
CA THR A 192 3.72 -2.53 -14.96
C THR A 192 4.09 -1.73 -16.21
N GLU A 193 5.27 -1.10 -16.24
CA GLU A 193 5.77 -0.36 -17.39
C GLU A 193 5.93 -1.25 -18.63
N GLU A 194 6.43 -2.47 -18.45
CA GLU A 194 6.50 -3.46 -19.52
C GLU A 194 5.11 -3.82 -20.06
N MET A 195 4.14 -4.15 -19.19
CA MET A 195 2.78 -4.50 -19.60
C MET A 195 2.09 -3.35 -20.34
N ILE A 196 2.33 -2.10 -19.93
CA ILE A 196 1.82 -0.91 -20.62
C ILE A 196 2.46 -0.78 -22.00
N LYS A 197 3.79 -0.91 -22.09
CA LYS A 197 4.53 -0.83 -23.36
C LYS A 197 4.10 -1.92 -24.36
N GLU A 198 3.70 -3.08 -23.86
CA GLU A 198 3.24 -4.23 -24.65
C GLU A 198 1.72 -4.20 -24.94
N GLY A 199 1.08 -3.03 -24.85
CA GLY A 199 -0.31 -2.83 -25.27
C GLY A 199 -1.33 -2.77 -24.12
N GLY A 200 -0.87 -2.59 -22.87
CA GLY A 200 -1.74 -2.39 -21.72
C GLY A 200 -2.51 -3.62 -21.29
N ARG A 201 -1.94 -4.81 -21.49
CA ARG A 201 -2.55 -6.11 -21.18
C ARG A 201 -1.77 -6.85 -20.10
N PHE A 202 -2.46 -7.62 -19.27
CA PHE A 202 -1.78 -8.46 -18.28
C PHE A 202 -1.00 -9.58 -18.96
N LYS A 203 0.27 -9.76 -18.57
CA LYS A 203 1.04 -10.94 -18.95
C LYS A 203 0.47 -12.14 -18.20
N SER A 204 0.05 -13.17 -18.92
CA SER A 204 -0.26 -14.45 -18.32
C SER A 204 1.03 -15.11 -17.86
N ASN A 205 1.30 -15.12 -16.55
CA ASN A 205 2.22 -16.08 -15.96
C ASN A 205 1.58 -17.47 -16.12
N ASN A 206 1.74 -18.09 -17.28
CA ASN A 206 1.71 -19.53 -17.37
C ASN A 206 3.08 -19.97 -16.85
N PRO A 207 3.20 -20.60 -15.67
CA PRO A 207 4.34 -21.46 -15.47
C PRO A 207 4.24 -22.49 -16.59
N SER A 208 5.27 -22.53 -17.43
CA SER A 208 5.44 -23.62 -18.38
C SER A 208 5.22 -24.94 -17.64
N VAL A 209 4.31 -25.74 -18.21
CA VAL A 209 3.88 -27.10 -17.83
C VAL A 209 4.86 -27.86 -16.94
#